data_AF-A0A1F3ZZ91-F1
#
_entry.id   AF-A0A1F3ZZ91-F1
#
_cell.length_a   1.000
_cell.length_b   1.000
_cell.length_c   1.000
_cell.angle_alpha   90.00
_cell.angle_beta   90.00
_cell.angle_gamma   90.00
#
_symmetry.space_group_name_H-M   'P 1'
#
loop_
_entity.id
_entity.type
_entity.pdbx_description
1 polymer ?
#
loop_
_entity_poly.entity_id
_entity_poly.type
_entity_poly.pdbx_seq_one_letter_code
_entity_poly.pdbx_strand_id
1 'polypeptide(L)'
;MRAAGSGLPFVALPPLQKMTDLPKVNPATYKEIIDPFTGELAIAIPPLAPDVALIHFAKCDQYGNGVSIGGRHMEDIIAKASKRVIVSAEEIVSTAEITAAPTHTTLPGVMVDAVVHAPWGCYPGTCPGVYGYDRAHLEHYYEFARKGQTQAYLDRYVFGSDGDAALINSVSKEHLAGLRLG
;
A
#
# COMPACT_ATOMS: atom_id res chain seq x y z
N MET A 1 -4.14 -0.12 -12.46
CA MET A 1 -2.74 -0.53 -12.21
C MET A 1 -2.34 -1.73 -13.06
N ARG A 2 -3.13 -2.83 -13.12
CA ARG A 2 -2.81 -3.99 -13.99
C ARG A 2 -2.49 -3.61 -15.45
N ALA A 3 -3.32 -2.78 -16.09
CA ALA A 3 -3.03 -2.31 -17.44
C ALA A 3 -1.69 -1.57 -17.53
N ALA A 4 -1.39 -0.68 -16.57
CA ALA A 4 -0.14 0.09 -16.54
C ALA A 4 1.08 -0.83 -16.37
N GLY A 5 1.04 -1.73 -15.38
CA GLY A 5 2.12 -2.69 -15.13
C GLY A 5 2.33 -3.71 -16.25
N SER A 6 1.40 -3.82 -17.20
CA SER A 6 1.52 -4.66 -18.40
C SER A 6 1.70 -3.86 -19.69
N GLY A 7 1.83 -2.52 -19.62
CA GLY A 7 1.96 -1.66 -20.81
C GLY A 7 0.74 -1.64 -21.72
N LEU A 8 -0.43 -2.01 -21.21
CA LEU A 8 -1.68 -2.02 -21.97
C LEU A 8 -2.33 -0.62 -21.98
N PRO A 9 -2.98 -0.22 -23.10
CA PRO A 9 -3.61 1.10 -23.22
C PRO A 9 -4.89 1.24 -22.39
N PHE A 10 -5.52 0.14 -22.00
CA PHE A 10 -6.69 0.07 -21.13
C PHE A 10 -6.89 -1.36 -20.62
N VAL A 11 -7.85 -1.56 -19.72
CA VAL A 11 -8.40 -2.89 -19.40
C VAL A 11 -9.89 -2.90 -19.65
N ALA A 12 -10.38 -3.95 -20.32
CA ALA A 12 -11.81 -4.21 -20.47
C ALA A 12 -12.33 -4.83 -19.16
N LEU A 13 -13.46 -4.32 -18.69
CA LEU A 13 -14.14 -4.77 -17.48
C LEU A 13 -15.36 -5.62 -17.84
N PRO A 14 -15.80 -6.51 -16.94
CA PRO A 14 -17.00 -7.31 -17.15
C PRO A 14 -18.25 -6.45 -17.41
N PRO A 15 -19.22 -6.94 -18.20
CA PRO A 15 -20.46 -6.21 -18.51
C PRO A 15 -21.24 -5.72 -17.28
N LEU A 16 -21.12 -6.43 -16.14
CA LEU A 16 -21.73 -6.03 -14.86
C LEU A 16 -21.38 -4.60 -14.42
N GLN A 17 -20.23 -4.06 -14.84
CA GLN A 17 -19.84 -2.69 -14.45
C GLN A 17 -20.79 -1.63 -15.02
N LYS A 18 -21.48 -1.92 -16.13
CA LYS A 18 -22.53 -1.04 -16.68
C LYS A 18 -23.76 -0.93 -15.77
N MET A 19 -24.00 -1.95 -14.94
CA MET A 19 -25.15 -1.98 -14.03
C MET A 19 -24.91 -1.14 -12.77
N THR A 20 -23.72 -0.56 -12.61
CA THR A 20 -23.39 0.35 -11.51
C THR A 20 -23.53 1.81 -11.97
N ASP A 21 -23.58 2.74 -11.01
CA ASP A 21 -23.52 4.17 -11.32
C ASP A 21 -22.09 4.69 -11.56
N LEU A 22 -21.05 3.85 -11.46
CA LEU A 22 -19.65 4.26 -11.66
C LEU A 22 -19.41 4.92 -13.03
N PRO A 23 -19.93 4.36 -14.15
CA PRO A 23 -19.78 5.02 -15.45
C PRO A 23 -20.52 6.36 -15.54
N LYS A 24 -21.63 6.52 -14.79
CA LYS A 24 -22.42 7.76 -14.78
C LYS A 24 -21.75 8.86 -13.99
N VAL A 25 -21.17 8.54 -12.83
CA VAL A 25 -20.52 9.52 -11.94
C VAL A 25 -19.07 9.80 -12.34
N ASN A 26 -18.44 8.92 -13.13
CA ASN A 26 -17.08 9.12 -13.64
C ASN A 26 -16.96 8.79 -15.15
N PRO A 27 -17.67 9.53 -16.03
CA PRO A 27 -17.68 9.25 -17.47
C PRO A 27 -16.35 9.55 -18.16
N ALA A 28 -15.41 10.22 -17.49
CA ALA A 28 -14.07 10.48 -18.00
C ALA A 28 -13.20 9.22 -17.98
N THR A 29 -13.30 8.41 -16.92
CA THR A 29 -12.53 7.18 -16.75
C THR A 29 -13.18 5.97 -17.42
N TYR A 30 -14.50 5.84 -17.34
CA TYR A 30 -15.22 4.68 -17.88
C TYR A 30 -15.71 4.98 -19.30
N LYS A 31 -15.25 4.22 -20.28
CA LYS A 31 -15.65 4.36 -21.69
C LYS A 31 -16.29 3.08 -22.20
N GLU A 32 -17.36 3.21 -22.95
CA GLU A 32 -17.91 2.06 -23.68
C GLU A 32 -17.05 1.75 -24.89
N ILE A 33 -16.80 0.46 -25.11
CA ILE A 33 -16.11 -0.06 -26.29
C ILE A 33 -16.91 -1.23 -26.84
N ILE A 34 -16.73 -1.52 -28.13
CA ILE A 34 -17.27 -2.73 -28.76
C ILE A 34 -16.17 -3.79 -28.72
N ASP A 35 -16.47 -4.95 -28.15
CA ASP A 35 -15.61 -6.11 -28.23
C ASP A 35 -15.50 -6.56 -29.70
N PRO A 36 -14.30 -6.53 -30.31
CA PRO A 36 -14.14 -6.86 -31.72
C PRO A 36 -14.37 -8.36 -32.04
N PHE A 37 -14.39 -9.24 -31.03
CA PHE A 37 -14.56 -10.68 -31.23
C PHE A 37 -16.02 -11.13 -31.13
N THR A 38 -16.83 -10.44 -30.32
CA THR A 38 -18.23 -10.81 -30.05
C THR A 38 -19.23 -9.78 -30.58
N GLY A 39 -18.80 -8.54 -30.82
CA GLY A 39 -19.67 -7.41 -31.15
C GLY A 39 -20.44 -6.86 -29.93
N GLU A 40 -20.25 -7.43 -28.74
CA GLU A 40 -20.92 -6.96 -27.53
C GLU A 40 -20.27 -5.67 -26.98
N LEU A 41 -21.03 -4.90 -26.21
CA LEU A 41 -20.50 -3.72 -25.56
C LEU A 41 -19.80 -4.08 -24.25
N ALA A 42 -18.57 -3.62 -24.08
CA ALA A 42 -17.80 -3.69 -22.84
C ALA A 42 -17.51 -2.29 -22.28
N ILE A 43 -16.99 -2.24 -21.05
CA ILE A 43 -16.48 -1.02 -20.43
C ILE A 43 -14.96 -1.09 -20.37
N ALA A 44 -14.28 -0.06 -20.85
CA ALA A 44 -12.85 0.11 -20.73
C ALA A 44 -12.52 1.19 -19.70
N ILE A 45 -11.44 0.97 -18.94
CA ILE A 45 -10.83 2.00 -18.11
C ILE A 45 -9.35 2.17 -18.46
N PRO A 46 -8.81 3.40 -18.40
CA PRO A 46 -7.42 3.66 -18.70
C PRO A 46 -6.49 3.05 -17.64
N PRO A 47 -5.18 2.98 -17.93
CA PRO A 47 -4.18 2.55 -16.97
C PRO A 47 -4.09 3.56 -15.82
N LEU A 48 -3.96 3.05 -14.59
CA LEU A 48 -3.56 3.85 -13.43
C LEU A 48 -2.07 3.61 -13.21
N ALA A 49 -1.26 4.62 -13.50
CA ALA A 49 0.20 4.59 -13.48
C ALA A 49 0.73 5.67 -12.52
N PRO A 50 0.97 5.34 -11.25
CA PRO A 50 1.48 6.31 -10.27
C PRO A 50 2.89 6.80 -10.62
N ASP A 51 3.21 8.04 -10.23
CA ASP A 51 4.59 8.52 -10.31
C ASP A 51 5.48 7.86 -9.26
N VAL A 52 4.93 7.63 -8.05
CA VAL A 52 5.63 7.01 -6.93
C VAL A 52 4.72 6.00 -6.24
N ALA A 53 5.23 4.80 -5.97
CA ALA A 53 4.65 3.82 -5.08
C ALA A 53 5.35 3.83 -3.72
N LEU A 54 4.56 3.82 -2.64
CA LEU A 54 5.03 3.58 -1.28
C LEU A 54 4.48 2.23 -0.83
N ILE A 55 5.37 1.30 -0.47
CA ILE A 55 5.00 -0.06 -0.05
C ILE A 55 5.73 -0.37 1.25
N HIS A 56 5.03 -0.95 2.22
CA HIS A 56 5.62 -1.35 3.50
C HIS A 56 5.71 -2.87 3.60
N PHE A 57 6.85 -3.40 4.08
CA PHE A 57 7.10 -4.83 4.25
C PHE A 57 7.45 -5.19 5.70
N ALA A 58 7.16 -6.43 6.08
CA ALA A 58 7.66 -6.98 7.34
C ALA A 58 9.20 -7.11 7.31
N LYS A 59 9.74 -7.62 6.20
CA LYS A 59 11.19 -7.73 6.01
C LYS A 59 11.59 -7.27 4.63
N CYS A 60 12.74 -6.64 4.53
CA CYS A 60 13.35 -6.27 3.26
C CYS A 60 14.87 -6.37 3.37
N ASP A 61 15.58 -6.66 2.27
CA ASP A 61 17.02 -6.43 2.26
C ASP A 61 17.38 -5.03 1.73
N GLN A 62 18.66 -4.67 1.81
CA GLN A 62 19.15 -3.38 1.31
C GLN A 62 18.93 -3.14 -0.19
N TYR A 63 18.59 -4.18 -0.97
CA TYR A 63 18.33 -4.09 -2.40
C TYR A 63 16.85 -4.01 -2.73
N GLY A 64 15.96 -4.00 -1.74
CA GLY A 64 14.52 -3.87 -1.94
C GLY A 64 13.78 -5.19 -2.12
N ASN A 65 14.41 -6.34 -1.86
CA ASN A 65 13.70 -7.62 -1.91
C ASN A 65 12.73 -7.72 -0.71
N GLY A 66 11.45 -7.44 -0.96
CA GLY A 66 10.41 -7.31 0.06
C GLY A 66 9.64 -8.60 0.33
N VAL A 67 9.45 -8.91 1.60
CA VAL A 67 8.70 -10.07 2.11
C VAL A 67 7.47 -9.59 2.87
N SER A 68 6.29 -9.90 2.35
CA SER A 68 5.02 -9.77 3.06
C SER A 68 4.73 -11.07 3.81
N ILE A 69 4.55 -10.98 5.14
CA ILE A 69 4.07 -12.12 5.93
C ILE A 69 2.54 -12.12 5.87
N GLY A 70 1.91 -13.29 5.80
CA GLY A 70 0.43 -13.39 5.75
C GLY A 70 -0.20 -13.27 4.36
N GLY A 71 0.60 -13.16 3.30
CA GLY A 71 0.14 -13.31 1.92
C GLY A 71 0.60 -12.18 0.98
N ARG A 72 0.48 -12.44 -0.32
CA ARG A 72 0.76 -11.49 -1.39
C ARG A 72 -0.49 -10.69 -1.70
N HIS A 73 -0.39 -9.36 -1.73
CA HIS A 73 -1.49 -8.48 -2.07
C HIS A 73 -1.34 -7.94 -3.49
N MET A 74 -1.04 -6.65 -3.62
CA MET A 74 -0.92 -5.95 -4.90
C MET A 74 0.45 -5.28 -5.05
N GLU A 75 1.42 -5.62 -4.21
CA GLU A 75 2.72 -4.95 -4.13
C GLU A 75 3.44 -4.97 -5.49
N ASP A 76 3.45 -6.11 -6.18
CA ASP A 76 4.09 -6.24 -7.48
C ASP A 76 3.31 -5.53 -8.61
N ILE A 77 1.98 -5.54 -8.56
CA ILE A 77 1.12 -4.82 -9.51
C ILE A 77 1.32 -3.31 -9.35
N ILE A 78 1.40 -2.82 -8.11
CA ILE A 78 1.63 -1.40 -7.79
C ILE A 78 3.03 -1.00 -8.23
N ALA A 79 4.05 -1.79 -7.90
CA ALA A 79 5.44 -1.52 -8.26
C ALA A 79 5.61 -1.46 -9.78
N LYS A 80 5.14 -2.46 -10.52
CA LYS A 80 5.21 -2.49 -11.99
C LYS A 80 4.47 -1.34 -12.66
N ALA A 81 3.39 -0.85 -12.04
CA ALA A 81 2.60 0.25 -12.59
C ALA A 81 3.23 1.63 -12.33
N SER A 82 4.24 1.72 -11.45
CA SER A 82 4.75 2.99 -10.94
C SER A 82 6.09 3.36 -11.56
N LYS A 83 6.38 4.66 -11.71
CA LYS A 83 7.67 5.12 -12.25
C LYS A 83 8.80 5.01 -11.22
N ARG A 84 8.49 5.20 -9.95
CA ARG A 84 9.39 5.05 -8.80
C ARG A 84 8.76 4.22 -7.71
N VAL A 85 9.55 3.43 -7.00
CA VAL A 85 9.10 2.58 -5.91
C VAL A 85 10.00 2.80 -4.69
N ILE A 86 9.41 3.26 -3.60
CA ILE A 86 10.06 3.39 -2.30
C ILE A 86 9.44 2.35 -1.39
N VAL A 87 10.28 1.49 -0.83
CA VAL A 87 9.85 0.50 0.16
C VAL A 87 10.29 0.94 1.54
N SER A 88 9.40 0.77 2.51
CA SER A 88 9.76 0.80 3.93
C SER A 88 9.63 -0.59 4.53
N ALA A 89 10.38 -0.89 5.58
CA ALA A 89 10.28 -2.18 6.25
C ALA A 89 10.48 -2.11 7.76
N GLU A 90 9.84 -3.04 8.46
CA GLU A 90 10.02 -3.24 9.90
C GLU A 90 11.43 -3.70 10.25
N GLU A 91 12.00 -4.59 9.44
CA GLU A 91 13.35 -5.13 9.62
C GLU A 91 14.11 -5.15 8.29
N ILE A 92 15.35 -4.65 8.33
CA ILE A 92 16.29 -4.82 7.21
C ILE A 92 17.17 -6.04 7.47
N VAL A 93 16.98 -7.09 6.65
CA VAL A 93 17.68 -8.36 6.77
C VAL A 93 18.78 -8.53 5.73
N SER A 94 19.64 -9.53 5.91
CA SER A 94 20.65 -9.86 4.90
C SER A 94 20.03 -10.46 3.65
N THR A 95 20.61 -10.22 2.47
CA THR A 95 20.20 -10.92 1.24
C THR A 95 20.32 -12.43 1.36
N ALA A 96 21.26 -12.94 2.17
CA ALA A 96 21.39 -14.37 2.44
C ALA A 96 20.10 -14.94 3.07
N GLU A 97 19.51 -14.24 4.03
CA GLU A 97 18.24 -14.62 4.65
C GLU A 97 17.09 -14.62 3.64
N ILE A 98 17.00 -13.60 2.78
CA ILE A 98 16.01 -13.55 1.69
C ILE A 98 16.17 -14.75 0.75
N THR A 99 17.40 -15.04 0.32
CA THR A 99 17.69 -16.13 -0.63
C THR A 99 17.56 -17.52 -0.02
N ALA A 100 17.52 -17.65 1.32
CA ALA A 100 17.27 -18.91 1.99
C ALA A 100 15.81 -19.37 1.81
N ALA A 101 14.87 -18.43 1.61
CA ALA A 101 13.46 -18.71 1.35
C ALA A 101 12.91 -17.83 0.22
N PRO A 102 13.40 -17.98 -1.03
CA PRO A 102 13.13 -17.04 -2.12
C PRO A 102 11.65 -17.02 -2.54
N THR A 103 10.90 -18.09 -2.23
CA THR A 103 9.45 -18.16 -2.47
C THR A 103 8.64 -17.22 -1.59
N HIS A 104 9.22 -16.69 -0.51
CA HIS A 104 8.58 -15.70 0.36
C HIS A 104 8.77 -14.27 -0.16
N THR A 105 9.68 -14.04 -1.10
CA THR A 105 9.90 -12.71 -1.69
C THR A 105 8.71 -12.35 -2.58
N THR A 106 7.94 -11.36 -2.15
CA THR A 106 6.72 -10.90 -2.83
C THR A 106 6.98 -9.77 -3.81
N LEU A 107 8.02 -8.97 -3.56
CA LEU A 107 8.49 -7.90 -4.44
C LEU A 107 10.01 -8.04 -4.68
N PRO A 108 10.43 -8.39 -5.90
CA PRO A 108 11.83 -8.34 -6.30
C PRO A 108 12.42 -6.93 -6.23
N GLY A 109 13.62 -6.80 -5.68
CA GLY A 109 14.31 -5.53 -5.48
C GLY A 109 14.69 -4.78 -6.76
N VAL A 110 14.72 -5.46 -7.91
CA VAL A 110 14.95 -4.82 -9.22
C VAL A 110 13.93 -3.74 -9.58
N MET A 111 12.75 -3.77 -8.95
CA MET A 111 11.70 -2.76 -9.15
C MET A 111 11.78 -1.61 -8.14
N VAL A 112 12.73 -1.64 -7.19
CA VAL A 112 12.80 -0.73 -6.05
C VAL A 112 13.88 0.33 -6.27
N ASP A 113 13.55 1.60 -6.05
CA ASP A 113 14.47 2.73 -6.15
C ASP A 113 15.07 3.11 -4.79
N ALA A 114 14.36 2.90 -3.67
CA ALA A 114 14.82 3.25 -2.33
C ALA A 114 14.24 2.33 -1.25
N VAL A 115 15.04 2.06 -0.22
CA VAL A 115 14.70 1.26 0.95
C VAL A 115 14.81 2.11 2.20
N VAL A 116 13.78 2.09 3.05
CA VAL A 116 13.73 2.83 4.32
C VAL A 116 13.49 1.85 5.46
N HIS A 117 14.34 1.90 6.48
CA HIS A 117 14.08 1.18 7.73
C HIS A 117 13.10 2.01 8.58
N ALA A 118 11.87 1.52 8.72
CA ALA A 118 10.80 2.21 9.45
C ALA A 118 10.05 1.22 10.36
N PRO A 119 10.63 0.87 11.52
CA PRO A 119 9.94 0.08 12.53
C PRO A 119 8.63 0.76 12.95
N TRP A 120 7.56 -0.02 13.10
CA TRP A 120 6.20 0.46 13.32
C TRP A 120 5.63 1.29 12.16
N GLY A 121 6.11 1.08 10.94
CA GLY A 121 5.75 1.90 9.78
C GLY A 121 4.29 1.78 9.32
N CYS A 122 3.59 0.69 9.70
CA CYS A 122 2.14 0.57 9.50
C CYS A 122 1.31 1.11 10.66
N TYR A 123 1.89 1.40 11.83
CA TYR A 123 1.14 1.90 12.99
C TYR A 123 0.38 3.20 12.63
N PRO A 124 -0.90 3.36 13.03
CA PRO A 124 -1.69 2.53 13.94
C PRO A 124 -2.42 1.34 13.28
N GLY A 125 -2.18 1.09 12.00
CA GLY A 125 -2.67 -0.08 11.28
C GLY A 125 -1.87 -1.36 11.59
N THR A 126 -2.28 -2.45 10.96
CA THR A 126 -1.65 -3.78 11.10
C THR A 126 -0.43 -3.89 10.19
N CYS A 127 0.66 -4.49 10.69
CA CYS A 127 1.69 -5.10 9.85
C CYS A 127 1.54 -6.62 9.93
N PRO A 128 0.95 -7.28 8.91
CA PRO A 128 0.61 -8.69 8.97
C PRO A 128 1.79 -9.58 9.39
N GLY A 129 1.56 -10.47 10.34
CA GLY A 129 2.60 -11.36 10.89
C GLY A 129 3.63 -10.69 11.79
N VAL A 130 3.51 -9.38 12.06
CA VAL A 130 4.45 -8.63 12.92
C VAL A 130 3.73 -7.98 14.11
N TYR A 131 2.67 -7.21 13.88
CA TYR A 131 1.82 -6.62 14.93
C TYR A 131 0.39 -6.37 14.44
N GLY A 132 -0.55 -6.40 15.39
CA GLY A 132 -1.94 -6.01 15.18
C GLY A 132 -2.14 -4.49 15.13
N TYR A 133 -3.29 -4.05 14.63
CA TYR A 133 -3.66 -2.64 14.64
C TYR A 133 -3.99 -2.14 16.05
N ASP A 134 -3.74 -0.85 16.29
CA ASP A 134 -4.12 -0.15 17.51
C ASP A 134 -5.52 0.44 17.37
N ARG A 135 -6.51 -0.32 17.83
CA ARG A 135 -7.91 0.11 17.80
C ARG A 135 -8.13 1.43 18.53
N ALA A 136 -7.51 1.59 19.71
CA ALA A 136 -7.71 2.77 20.54
C ALA A 136 -7.17 4.03 19.82
N HIS A 137 -6.01 3.93 19.17
CA HIS A 137 -5.45 5.04 18.40
C HIS A 137 -6.26 5.35 17.14
N LEU A 138 -6.77 4.32 16.43
CA LEU A 138 -7.66 4.54 15.28
C LEU A 138 -8.97 5.24 15.69
N GLU A 139 -9.58 4.84 16.81
CA GLU A 139 -10.75 5.52 17.37
C GLU A 139 -10.42 6.97 17.78
N HIS A 140 -9.22 7.20 18.33
CA HIS A 140 -8.74 8.54 18.65
C HIS A 140 -8.63 9.43 17.40
N TYR A 141 -7.98 8.95 16.34
CA TYR A 141 -7.90 9.64 15.05
C TYR A 141 -9.29 9.92 14.48
N TYR A 142 -10.19 8.93 14.52
CA TYR A 142 -11.56 9.07 14.03
C TYR A 142 -12.33 10.18 14.74
N GLU A 143 -12.19 10.31 16.06
CA GLU A 143 -12.87 11.36 16.83
C GLU A 143 -12.39 12.76 16.45
N PHE A 144 -11.09 12.95 16.17
CA PHE A 144 -10.59 14.22 15.63
C PHE A 144 -11.15 14.49 14.24
N ALA A 145 -11.09 13.50 13.35
CA ALA A 145 -11.56 13.65 11.97
C ALA A 145 -13.06 13.99 11.90
N ARG A 146 -13.89 13.28 12.68
CA ARG A 146 -15.34 13.49 12.76
C ARG A 146 -15.71 14.90 13.24
N LYS A 147 -14.90 15.50 14.12
CA LYS A 147 -15.09 16.86 14.64
C LYS A 147 -14.50 17.95 13.75
N GLY A 148 -13.94 17.60 12.59
CA GLY A 148 -13.24 18.54 11.70
C GLY A 148 -11.91 19.03 12.28
N GLN A 149 -11.32 18.28 13.22
CA GLN A 149 -10.09 18.64 13.93
C GLN A 149 -8.86 17.89 13.40
N THR A 150 -8.91 17.36 12.17
CA THR A 150 -7.80 16.60 11.57
C THR A 150 -6.47 17.33 11.63
N GLN A 151 -6.45 18.65 11.43
CA GLN A 151 -5.20 19.43 11.50
C GLN A 151 -4.56 19.35 12.89
N ALA A 152 -5.34 19.45 13.97
CA ALA A 152 -4.81 19.35 15.33
C ALA A 152 -4.24 17.96 15.64
N TYR A 153 -4.81 16.91 15.05
CA TYR A 153 -4.24 15.56 15.12
C TYR A 153 -2.88 15.52 14.39
N LEU A 154 -2.81 16.04 13.16
CA LEU A 154 -1.58 16.07 12.38
C LEU A 154 -0.49 16.90 13.05
N ASP A 155 -0.82 18.06 13.59
CA ASP A 155 0.12 18.92 14.32
C ASP A 155 0.73 18.20 15.53
N ARG A 156 -0.07 17.36 16.20
CA ARG A 156 0.36 16.61 17.37
C ARG A 156 1.19 15.37 17.02
N TYR A 157 0.77 14.61 16.02
CA TYR A 157 1.30 13.25 15.77
C TYR A 157 2.14 13.14 14.50
N VAL A 158 2.21 14.18 13.65
CA VAL A 158 2.93 14.16 12.36
C VAL A 158 3.88 15.36 12.21
N PHE A 159 3.40 16.58 12.46
CA PHE A 159 4.19 17.81 12.24
C PHE A 159 4.88 18.33 13.51
N GLY A 160 4.77 17.60 14.62
CA GLY A 160 5.38 17.98 15.90
C GLY A 160 6.92 18.00 15.83
N SER A 161 7.55 18.41 16.94
CA SER A 161 9.01 18.56 17.05
C SER A 161 9.81 17.28 16.78
N ASP A 162 9.18 16.13 16.95
CA ASP A 162 9.78 14.81 16.79
C ASP A 162 9.67 14.28 15.35
N GLY A 163 9.08 15.05 14.43
CA GLY A 163 8.93 14.69 13.02
C GLY A 163 8.21 13.36 12.82
N ASP A 164 8.80 12.47 12.02
CA ASP A 164 8.27 11.15 11.70
C ASP A 164 8.17 10.21 12.91
N ALA A 165 8.96 10.44 13.97
CA ALA A 165 8.89 9.68 15.21
C ALA A 165 7.77 10.13 16.16
N ALA A 166 7.13 11.29 15.92
CA ALA A 166 6.17 11.90 16.85
C ALA A 166 5.02 10.95 17.23
N LEU A 167 4.45 10.27 16.24
CA LEU A 167 3.37 9.31 16.46
C LEU A 167 3.80 8.18 17.38
N ILE A 168 4.92 7.52 17.08
CA ILE A 168 5.41 6.36 17.83
C ILE A 168 5.84 6.77 19.24
N ASN A 169 6.53 7.90 19.39
CA ASN A 169 6.95 8.43 20.69
C ASN A 169 5.77 8.83 21.59
N SER A 170 4.60 9.11 21.00
CA SER A 170 3.39 9.41 21.78
C SER A 170 2.77 8.20 22.47
N VAL A 171 3.27 6.99 22.16
CA VAL A 171 2.72 5.71 22.61
C VAL A 171 3.74 5.01 23.51
N SER A 172 3.28 4.51 24.66
CA SER A 172 4.17 3.79 25.59
C SER A 172 4.75 2.52 24.95
N LYS A 173 5.99 2.17 25.32
CA LYS A 173 6.65 0.96 24.81
C LYS A 173 5.90 -0.31 25.21
N GLU A 174 5.28 -0.30 26.39
CA GLU A 174 4.46 -1.40 26.91
C GLU A 174 3.22 -1.61 26.04
N HIS A 175 2.56 -0.53 25.63
CA HIS A 175 1.41 -0.60 24.73
C HIS A 175 1.81 -1.11 23.35
N LEU A 176 2.89 -0.58 22.77
CA LEU A 176 3.43 -1.08 21.50
C LEU A 176 3.80 -2.56 21.60
N ALA A 177 4.49 -2.98 22.66
CA ALA A 177 4.82 -4.39 22.87
C ALA A 177 3.58 -5.29 22.92
N GLY A 178 2.49 -4.82 23.52
CA GLY A 178 1.20 -5.53 23.54
C GLY A 178 0.55 -5.73 22.17
N LEU A 179 0.96 -4.98 21.14
CA LEU A 179 0.46 -5.15 19.77
C LEU A 179 1.24 -6.19 18.96
N ARG A 180 2.46 -6.56 19.37
CA ARG A 180 3.29 -7.53 18.63
C ARG A 180 2.60 -8.89 18.58
N LEU A 181 2.63 -9.50 17.40
CA LEU A 181 2.21 -10.89 17.23
C LEU A 181 3.40 -11.77 17.61
N GLY A 182 3.18 -12.70 18.55
CA GLY A 182 4.21 -13.55 19.13
C GLY A 182 4.82 -14.55 18.16
#